data_AF-A0A2G5NUR5-F1
#
_entry.id   AF-A0A2G5NUR5-F1
#
_cell.length_a   1.000
_cell.length_b   1.000
_cell.length_c   1.000
_cell.angle_alpha   90.00
_cell.angle_beta   90.00
_cell.angle_gamma   90.00
#
_symmetry.space_group_name_H-M   'P 1'
#
loop_
_entity.id
_entity.type
_entity.pdbx_description
1 polymer ?
#
loop_
_entity_poly.entity_id
_entity_poly.type
_entity_poly.pdbx_seq_one_letter_code
_entity_poly.pdbx_strand_id
1 'polypeptide(L)'
;MINLIGEKLYHPHLNAEYTVINFERGLLKVKSNNSDVTEWLSVQQGLELYAEQQKRRADRAEKRWEILKEKIEESSNSAFMAGKGYIGGLLVDIENLMKHLEEDGE
;
A
#
# COMPACT_ATOMS: atom_id res chain seq x y z
N MET A 1 -1.57 9.18 -20.65
CA MET A 1 -1.35 7.72 -20.70
C MET A 1 -0.48 7.36 -19.50
N ILE A 2 -0.89 6.42 -18.65
CA ILE A 2 -0.11 6.03 -17.45
C ILE A 2 1.11 5.22 -17.93
N ASN A 3 2.32 5.61 -17.50
CA ASN A 3 3.51 4.81 -17.74
C ASN A 3 3.59 3.74 -16.67
N LEU A 4 3.55 2.48 -17.09
CA LEU A 4 3.59 1.33 -16.18
C LEU A 4 5.00 0.72 -16.08
N ILE A 5 6.00 1.18 -16.84
CA ILE A 5 7.35 0.59 -16.79
C ILE A 5 7.97 0.80 -15.41
N GLY A 6 8.48 -0.28 -14.81
CA GLY A 6 9.01 -0.31 -13.45
C GLY A 6 7.96 -0.63 -12.38
N GLU A 7 6.66 -0.56 -12.72
CA GLU A 7 5.60 -0.87 -11.77
C GLU A 7 5.57 -2.36 -11.43
N LYS A 8 5.23 -2.64 -10.16
CA LYS A 8 5.07 -3.99 -9.65
C LYS A 8 3.60 -4.33 -9.47
N LEU A 9 3.12 -5.27 -10.27
CA LEU A 9 1.75 -5.74 -10.32
C LEU A 9 1.63 -7.12 -9.65
N TYR A 10 0.58 -7.31 -8.87
CA TYR A 10 0.29 -8.62 -8.27
C TYR A 10 -0.72 -9.39 -9.13
N HIS A 11 -0.36 -10.58 -9.61
CA HIS A 11 -1.31 -11.42 -10.34
C HIS A 11 -2.04 -12.37 -9.39
N PRO A 12 -3.38 -12.25 -9.22
CA PRO A 12 -4.12 -13.00 -8.22
C PRO A 12 -4.13 -14.51 -8.46
N HIS A 13 -4.19 -14.97 -9.72
CA HIS A 13 -4.25 -16.40 -10.03
C HIS A 13 -2.89 -17.11 -9.99
N LEU A 14 -1.81 -16.38 -10.24
CA LEU A 14 -0.46 -16.93 -10.29
C LEU A 14 0.26 -16.74 -8.95
N ASN A 15 -0.39 -16.04 -8.01
CA ASN A 15 0.11 -15.75 -6.67
C ASN A 15 1.55 -15.22 -6.69
N ALA A 16 1.83 -14.35 -7.65
CA ALA A 16 3.17 -13.88 -7.97
C ALA A 16 3.16 -12.38 -8.30
N GLU A 17 4.30 -11.74 -8.04
CA GLU A 17 4.54 -10.33 -8.31
C GLU A 17 5.34 -10.16 -9.61
N TYR A 18 4.87 -9.22 -10.43
CA TYR A 18 5.35 -8.97 -11.78
C TYR A 18 5.87 -7.56 -11.88
N THR A 19 7.05 -7.36 -12.43
CA THR A 19 7.56 -6.03 -12.78
C THR A 19 7.39 -5.78 -14.27
N VAL A 20 6.78 -4.66 -14.63
CA VAL A 20 6.67 -4.23 -16.04
C VAL A 20 8.03 -3.75 -16.53
N ILE A 21 8.50 -4.30 -17.64
CA ILE A 21 9.84 -4.02 -18.19
C ILE A 21 9.81 -3.45 -19.61
N ASN A 22 8.70 -3.60 -20.35
CA ASN A 22 8.58 -3.05 -21.71
C ASN A 22 7.11 -2.90 -22.17
N PHE A 23 6.90 -2.11 -23.22
CA PHE A 23 5.63 -1.90 -23.93
C PHE A 23 5.81 -2.10 -25.44
N GLU A 24 5.10 -3.05 -26.04
CA GLU A 24 5.10 -3.26 -27.50
C GLU A 24 3.69 -3.41 -28.04
N ARG A 25 3.30 -2.62 -29.05
CA ARG A 25 2.03 -2.77 -29.81
C ARG A 25 0.76 -2.98 -28.96
N GLY A 26 0.68 -2.37 -27.77
CA GLY A 26 -0.47 -2.51 -26.86
C GLY A 26 -0.40 -3.73 -25.93
N LEU A 27 0.77 -4.38 -25.86
CA LEU A 27 1.13 -5.42 -24.90
C LEU A 27 2.23 -4.92 -23.96
N LEU A 28 2.15 -5.30 -22.70
CA LEU A 28 3.15 -5.08 -21.67
C LEU A 28 3.96 -6.35 -21.47
N LYS A 29 5.28 -6.22 -21.44
CA LYS A 29 6.19 -7.30 -21.04
C LYS A 29 6.42 -7.21 -19.55
N VAL A 30 6.16 -8.28 -18.82
CA VAL A 30 6.33 -8.35 -17.36
C VAL A 30 7.24 -9.50 -16.95
N LYS A 31 8.01 -9.34 -15.87
CA LYS A 31 8.89 -10.39 -15.29
C LYS A 31 8.45 -10.76 -13.89
N SER A 32 8.39 -12.06 -13.56
CA SER A 32 8.02 -12.57 -12.23
C SER A 32 9.22 -13.02 -11.39
N ASN A 33 9.33 -12.50 -10.15
CA ASN A 33 10.21 -12.97 -9.06
C ASN A 33 11.61 -13.48 -9.45
N ASN A 34 12.46 -12.63 -10.06
CA ASN A 34 13.85 -12.89 -10.51
C ASN A 34 14.08 -14.09 -11.43
N SER A 35 13.14 -15.03 -11.53
CA SER A 35 13.06 -16.09 -12.52
C SER A 35 12.74 -15.49 -13.89
N ASP A 36 13.30 -16.03 -14.97
CA ASP A 36 13.15 -15.48 -16.33
C ASP A 36 11.78 -15.77 -16.96
N VAL A 37 10.73 -15.89 -16.14
CA VAL A 37 9.36 -15.99 -16.63
C VAL A 37 8.92 -14.60 -17.09
N THR A 38 8.92 -14.44 -18.40
CA THR A 38 8.36 -13.28 -19.08
C THR A 38 6.94 -13.59 -19.51
N GLU A 39 5.98 -12.76 -19.10
CA GLU A 39 4.59 -12.83 -19.56
C GLU A 39 4.25 -11.57 -20.36
N TRP A 40 3.38 -11.72 -21.35
CA TRP A 40 2.86 -10.61 -22.14
C TRP A 40 1.40 -10.38 -21.76
N LEU A 41 1.10 -9.20 -21.22
CA LEU A 41 -0.26 -8.81 -20.85
C LEU A 41 -0.77 -7.78 -21.84
N SER A 42 -2.07 -7.78 -22.15
CA SER A 42 -2.65 -6.61 -22.79
C SER A 42 -2.56 -5.40 -21.87
N VAL A 43 -2.46 -4.20 -22.45
CA VAL A 43 -2.45 -2.95 -21.66
C VAL A 43 -3.69 -2.83 -20.78
N GLN A 44 -4.85 -3.29 -21.27
CA GLN A 44 -6.08 -3.28 -20.50
C GLN A 44 -5.97 -4.18 -19.26
N GLN A 45 -5.48 -5.42 -19.41
CA GLN A 45 -5.26 -6.32 -18.27
C GLN A 45 -4.25 -5.74 -17.27
N GLY A 46 -3.17 -5.11 -17.75
CA GLY A 46 -2.20 -4.44 -16.89
C GLY A 46 -2.82 -3.30 -16.08
N LEU A 47 -3.69 -2.50 -16.71
CA LEU A 47 -4.42 -1.42 -16.04
C LEU A 47 -5.45 -1.93 -15.03
N GLU A 48 -6.14 -3.03 -15.32
CA GLU A 48 -7.09 -3.67 -14.40
C GLU A 48 -6.38 -4.18 -13.14
N LEU A 49 -5.26 -4.89 -13.31
CA LEU A 49 -4.43 -5.35 -12.18
C LEU A 49 -3.90 -4.18 -11.35
N TYR A 50 -3.43 -3.12 -12.02
CA TYR A 50 -2.97 -1.91 -11.36
C TYR A 50 -4.08 -1.24 -10.54
N ALA A 51 -5.27 -1.07 -11.13
CA ALA A 51 -6.40 -0.45 -10.45
C ALA A 51 -6.86 -1.26 -9.23
N GLU A 52 -6.91 -2.60 -9.35
CA GLU A 52 -7.27 -3.47 -8.23
C GLU A 52 -6.25 -3.37 -7.08
N GLN A 53 -4.96 -3.33 -7.39
CA GLN A 53 -3.91 -3.17 -6.40
C GLN A 53 -3.99 -1.81 -5.69
N GLN A 54 -4.24 -0.73 -6.43
CA GLN A 54 -4.42 0.60 -5.83
C GLN A 54 -5.64 0.63 -4.91
N LYS A 55 -6.75 -0.01 -5.31
CA LYS A 55 -7.92 -0.16 -4.43
C LYS A 55 -7.57 -0.93 -3.16
N ARG A 56 -6.84 -2.05 -3.25
CA ARG A 56 -6.38 -2.81 -2.08
C ARG A 56 -5.42 -2.02 -1.18
N ARG A 57 -4.61 -1.11 -1.75
CA ARG A 57 -3.76 -0.20 -0.98
C ARG A 57 -4.61 0.82 -0.23
N ALA A 58 -5.59 1.43 -0.91
CA ALA A 58 -6.53 2.36 -0.31
C ALA A 58 -7.35 1.71 0.82
N ASP A 59 -7.94 0.54 0.57
CA ASP A 59 -8.74 -0.19 1.57
C ASP A 59 -7.91 -0.57 2.81
N ARG A 60 -6.62 -0.92 2.62
CA ARG A 60 -5.71 -1.19 3.74
C ARG A 60 -5.34 0.08 4.51
N ALA A 61 -5.12 1.19 3.81
CA ALA A 61 -4.86 2.48 4.45
C ALA A 61 -6.08 2.95 5.26
N GLU A 62 -7.29 2.79 4.72
CA GLU A 62 -8.54 3.12 5.42
C GLU A 62 -8.73 2.28 6.68
N LYS A 63 -8.55 0.95 6.60
CA LYS A 63 -8.62 0.08 7.79
C LYS A 63 -7.59 0.46 8.86
N ARG A 64 -6.37 0.83 8.46
CA ARG A 64 -5.33 1.29 9.38
C ARG A 64 -5.71 2.63 10.03
N TRP A 65 -6.33 3.52 9.27
CA TRP A 65 -6.82 4.80 9.76
C TRP A 65 -7.94 4.63 10.80
N GLU A 66 -8.89 3.72 10.58
CA GLU A 66 -9.94 3.42 11.56
C GLU A 66 -9.35 2.86 12.87
N ILE A 67 -8.41 1.92 12.80
CA ILE A 67 -7.71 1.41 13.99
C ILE A 67 -6.96 2.53 14.72
N LEU A 68 -6.34 3.46 13.98
CA LEU A 68 -5.65 4.60 14.57
C LEU A 68 -6.64 5.50 15.31
N LYS A 69 -7.80 5.75 14.72
CA LYS A 69 -8.85 6.57 15.32
C LYS A 69 -9.39 5.96 16.61
N GLU A 70 -9.66 4.66 16.62
CA GLU A 70 -10.06 3.92 17.84
C GLU A 70 -9.00 4.04 18.94
N LYS A 71 -7.72 3.84 18.61
CA LYS A 71 -6.63 4.01 19.59
C LYS A 71 -6.49 5.43 20.11
N ILE A 72 -6.67 6.43 19.25
CA ILE A 72 -6.66 7.84 19.68
C ILE A 72 -7.83 8.11 20.61
N GLU A 73 -9.03 7.58 20.34
CA GLU A 73 -10.20 7.74 21.20
C GLU A 73 -10.03 7.05 22.56
N GLU A 74 -9.53 5.81 22.60
CA GLU A 74 -9.21 5.09 23.83
C GLU A 74 -8.13 5.80 24.65
N SER A 75 -7.10 6.28 23.97
CA SER A 75 -5.97 6.97 24.62
C SER A 75 -6.36 8.38 25.09
N SER A 76 -7.26 9.06 24.38
CA SER A 76 -7.88 10.33 24.81
C SER A 76 -8.78 10.13 26.04
N ASN A 77 -9.63 9.10 26.04
CA ASN A 77 -10.50 8.77 27.18
C ASN A 77 -9.68 8.37 28.42
N SER A 78 -8.61 7.59 28.25
CA SER A 78 -7.72 7.23 29.36
C SER A 78 -6.87 8.41 29.85
N ALA A 79 -6.38 9.28 28.96
CA ALA A 79 -5.67 10.51 29.33
C ALA A 79 -6.57 11.54 30.05
N PHE A 80 -7.84 11.65 29.64
CA PHE A 80 -8.85 12.45 30.33
C PHE A 80 -9.12 11.94 31.76
N MET A 81 -9.17 10.61 31.94
CA MET A 81 -9.33 9.97 33.25
C MET A 81 -8.07 10.03 34.13
N ALA A 82 -6.87 10.06 33.54
CA ALA A 82 -5.58 9.99 34.26
C ALA A 82 -4.98 11.34 34.67
N GLY A 83 -5.46 12.47 34.13
CA GLY A 83 -4.89 13.79 34.41
C GLY A 83 -3.55 14.05 33.71
N LYS A 84 -3.07 15.31 33.75
CA LYS A 84 -2.07 15.98 32.88
C LYS A 84 -0.76 15.26 32.50
N GLY A 85 -0.41 14.11 33.07
CA GLY A 85 0.85 13.39 32.77
C GLY A 85 0.85 12.55 31.49
N TYR A 86 -0.31 12.20 30.94
CA TYR A 86 -0.42 11.21 29.84
C TYR A 86 -0.29 11.78 28.42
N ILE A 87 -0.38 13.11 28.26
CA ILE A 87 -0.31 13.79 26.95
C ILE A 87 1.06 13.58 26.26
N GLY A 88 2.14 13.44 27.05
CA GLY A 88 3.47 13.17 26.52
C GLY A 88 3.61 11.79 25.87
N GLY A 89 2.95 10.76 26.41
CA GLY A 89 2.94 9.42 25.81
C GLY A 89 2.15 9.37 24.51
N LEU A 90 1.02 10.08 24.48
CA LEU A 90 0.14 10.17 23.31
C LEU A 90 0.87 10.75 22.08
N LEU A 91 1.67 11.80 22.28
CA LEU A 91 2.45 12.45 21.23
C LEU A 91 3.52 11.52 20.66
N VAL A 92 4.19 10.74 21.51
CA VAL A 92 5.22 9.77 21.09
C VAL A 92 4.61 8.60 20.32
N ASP A 93 3.44 8.11 20.72
CA ASP A 93 2.74 7.06 19.99
C ASP A 93 2.28 7.55 18.62
N ILE A 94 1.78 8.79 18.53
CA ILE A 94 1.37 9.42 17.27
C ILE A 94 2.57 9.66 16.35
N GLU A 95 3.70 10.15 16.84
CA GLU A 95 4.92 10.35 16.04
C GLU A 95 5.49 9.03 15.51
N ASN A 96 5.56 7.99 16.36
CA ASN A 96 6.01 6.67 15.92
C ASN A 96 5.09 6.08 14.85
N LEU A 97 3.78 6.28 14.96
CA LEU A 97 2.80 5.82 13.97
C LEU A 97 2.89 6.60 12.64
N MET A 98 3.08 7.92 12.68
CA MET A 98 3.27 8.71 11.46
C MET A 98 4.55 8.31 10.72
N LYS A 99 5.62 8.02 11.45
CA LYS A 99 6.88 7.57 10.85
C LYS A 99 6.74 6.24 10.09
N HIS A 100 5.96 5.30 10.62
CA HIS A 100 5.68 4.03 9.93
C HIS A 100 4.73 4.21 8.73
N LEU A 101 3.99 5.32 8.63
CA LEU A 101 3.15 5.63 7.47
C LEU A 101 3.96 6.28 6.33
N GLU A 102 5.01 7.04 6.64
CA GLU A 102 5.91 7.61 5.62
C GLU A 102 6.82 6.55 4.99
N GLU A 103 7.34 5.60 5.78
CA GLU A 103 8.22 4.52 5.28
C GLU A 103 7.52 3.55 4.31
N ASP A 104 6.18 3.47 4.32
CA ASP A 104 5.38 2.66 3.39
C ASP A 104 5.07 3.40 2.05
N GLY A 105 5.46 4.67 1.93
CA GLY A 105 5.24 5.53 0.76
C GLY A 105 6.37 5.57 -0.27
N GLU A 106 7.54 4.98 0.04
CA GLU A 106 8.69 4.81 -0.87
C GLU A 106 8.77 3.39 -1.45
#